data_AF-A0A5E7CYL3-F1
#
_entry.id   AF-A0A5E7CYL3-F1
#
_cell.length_a   1.000
_cell.length_b   1.000
_cell.length_c   1.000
_cell.angle_alpha   90.00
_cell.angle_beta   90.00
_cell.angle_gamma   90.00
#
_symmetry.space_group_name_H-M   'P 1'
#
loop_
_entity.id
_entity.type
_entity.pdbx_description
1 polymer ?
#
loop_
_entity_poly.entity_id
_entity_poly.type
_entity_poly.pdbx_seq_one_letter_code
_entity_poly.pdbx_strand_id
1 'polypeptide(L)'
;MRVIIFDLDFTLASTENCQPYLTTVRGRGAIADALHNQSVNVSFYDARLANDFNSLQEVDNCCVVVVSDSPKDYCLQILALGGYKIDSRLVFGAQSKPLVNFEALLESLEEVLGVDAGDFEFLVIGDSPKDIYFAHSIRSPSVFASWGTRHEFSMVEYSRPSCTASGVEQLREHIMAFLRGDLNFEDYNFSGDYITLDVDKLCRVELSEAEIGYGHEYVPDHNHYRNDQDKWSSRDLRWIVKKAKNFTRQHHNYMRSMPMYGRDGPYETTPLKSKAGHFKRDFLKWCVVNGISGKILLVPVPSSVPRECNLSFTIGIICDWWATWISKECEDMDIEVLDAFERFWPRQPSHQSEGRRTMDEHFDTLGMFSEKAQKKDNIDYVIIVDDVVTSGAHINAIASFIKTLDVVEEETPILGYALFKTAHPEQENTESDNGGFIFRLNR
;
A
#
# COMPACT_ATOMS: atom_id res chain seq x y z
N MET A 1 14.19 -27.82 9.41
CA MET A 1 13.51 -28.07 8.12
C MET A 1 13.55 -26.81 7.27
N ARG A 2 13.76 -26.94 5.96
CA ARG A 2 13.75 -25.79 5.05
C ARG A 2 12.37 -25.58 4.44
N VAL A 3 11.88 -24.35 4.43
CA VAL A 3 10.56 -23.97 3.93
C VAL A 3 10.73 -22.92 2.83
N ILE A 4 10.32 -23.28 1.62
CA ILE A 4 10.35 -22.38 0.46
C ILE A 4 8.96 -21.77 0.27
N ILE A 5 8.86 -20.47 0.49
CA ILE A 5 7.65 -19.68 0.33
C ILE A 5 7.62 -19.08 -1.07
N PHE A 6 6.65 -19.49 -1.88
CA PHE A 6 6.36 -18.85 -3.15
C PHE A 6 5.18 -17.89 -3.02
N ASP A 7 5.32 -16.68 -3.57
CA ASP A 7 4.17 -15.95 -4.06
C ASP A 7 3.56 -16.62 -5.29
N LEU A 8 2.31 -16.30 -5.60
CA LEU A 8 1.58 -16.86 -6.73
C LEU A 8 1.48 -15.90 -7.91
N ASP A 9 0.92 -14.72 -7.68
CA ASP A 9 0.51 -13.77 -8.71
C ASP A 9 1.76 -13.16 -9.34
N PHE A 10 1.94 -13.29 -10.65
CA PHE A 10 3.13 -12.86 -11.36
C PHE A 10 4.45 -13.57 -10.99
N THR A 11 4.43 -14.44 -9.97
CA THR A 11 5.58 -15.28 -9.59
C THR A 11 5.49 -16.66 -10.25
N LEU A 12 4.48 -17.45 -9.88
CA LEU A 12 4.24 -18.80 -10.41
C LEU A 12 3.34 -18.79 -11.67
N ALA A 13 2.53 -17.75 -11.84
CA ALA A 13 1.62 -17.62 -12.98
C ALA A 13 1.44 -16.16 -13.41
N SER A 14 1.25 -15.91 -14.70
CA SER A 14 0.87 -14.60 -15.20
C SER A 14 -0.63 -14.40 -15.02
N THR A 15 -0.99 -13.57 -14.05
CA THR A 15 -2.39 -13.39 -13.61
C THR A 15 -2.98 -12.04 -14.02
N GLU A 16 -2.45 -11.42 -15.08
CA GLU A 16 -2.88 -10.09 -15.54
C GLU A 16 -4.39 -10.00 -15.79
N ASN A 17 -4.97 -11.02 -16.43
CA ASN A 17 -6.41 -11.08 -16.72
C ASN A 17 -7.27 -11.29 -15.45
N CYS A 18 -6.67 -11.71 -14.34
CA CYS A 18 -7.37 -11.90 -13.06
C CYS A 18 -7.47 -10.58 -12.27
N GLN A 19 -6.55 -9.63 -12.53
CA GLN A 19 -6.42 -8.40 -11.75
C GLN A 19 -7.74 -7.63 -11.57
N PRO A 20 -8.62 -7.46 -12.60
CA PRO A 20 -9.89 -6.76 -12.42
C PRO A 20 -10.76 -7.37 -11.31
N TYR A 21 -10.74 -8.70 -11.15
CA TYR A 21 -11.51 -9.41 -10.13
C TYR A 21 -10.91 -9.23 -8.74
N LEU A 22 -9.58 -9.21 -8.62
CA LEU A 22 -8.87 -9.11 -7.35
C LEU A 22 -9.02 -7.72 -6.68
N THR A 23 -9.57 -6.74 -7.39
CA THR A 23 -9.76 -5.37 -6.88
C THR A 23 -10.96 -5.19 -5.94
N THR A 24 -11.97 -6.06 -6.01
CA THR A 24 -13.22 -5.92 -5.23
C THR A 24 -13.56 -7.19 -4.44
N VAL A 25 -14.30 -7.04 -3.33
CA VAL A 25 -14.78 -8.20 -2.54
C VAL A 25 -15.60 -9.16 -3.40
N ARG A 26 -16.48 -8.62 -4.25
CA ARG A 26 -17.30 -9.43 -5.15
C ARG A 26 -16.46 -10.14 -6.21
N GLY A 27 -15.51 -9.46 -6.84
CA GLY A 27 -14.63 -10.07 -7.84
C GLY A 27 -13.76 -11.18 -7.24
N ARG A 28 -13.22 -10.95 -6.03
CA ARG A 28 -12.47 -11.95 -5.27
C ARG A 28 -13.28 -13.21 -4.96
N GLY A 29 -14.59 -13.09 -4.75
CA GLY A 29 -15.49 -14.23 -4.58
C GLY A 29 -15.89 -14.93 -5.89
N ALA A 30 -15.76 -14.27 -7.05
CA ALA A 30 -16.20 -14.80 -8.35
C ALA A 30 -15.06 -15.39 -9.20
N ILE A 31 -13.81 -15.04 -8.92
CA ILE A 31 -12.69 -15.38 -9.80
C ILE A 31 -12.39 -16.88 -9.87
N ALA A 32 -12.57 -17.62 -8.78
CA ALA A 32 -12.33 -19.07 -8.77
C ALA A 32 -13.27 -19.79 -9.76
N ASP A 33 -14.57 -19.47 -9.71
CA ASP A 33 -15.56 -19.98 -10.66
C ASP A 33 -15.29 -19.52 -12.09
N ALA A 34 -14.83 -18.27 -12.27
CA ALA A 34 -14.50 -17.74 -13.59
C ALA A 34 -13.32 -18.50 -14.24
N LEU A 35 -12.31 -18.85 -13.45
CA LEU A 35 -11.19 -19.71 -13.88
C LEU A 35 -11.66 -21.14 -14.18
N HIS A 36 -12.48 -21.73 -13.30
CA HIS A 36 -13.01 -23.07 -13.49
C HIS A 36 -13.82 -23.20 -14.79
N ASN A 37 -14.66 -22.20 -15.07
CA ASN A 37 -15.49 -22.13 -16.27
C ASN A 37 -14.76 -21.59 -17.50
N GLN A 38 -13.45 -21.32 -17.42
CA GLN A 38 -12.62 -20.79 -18.50
C GLN A 38 -13.12 -19.46 -19.09
N SER A 39 -13.84 -18.66 -18.29
CA SER A 39 -14.23 -17.29 -18.68
C SER A 39 -13.11 -16.28 -18.43
N VAL A 40 -12.11 -16.65 -17.63
CA VAL A 40 -10.85 -15.95 -17.44
C VAL A 40 -9.71 -16.93 -17.68
N ASN A 41 -8.72 -16.51 -18.46
CA ASN A 41 -7.54 -17.32 -18.78
C ASN A 41 -6.32 -16.83 -18.00
N VAL A 42 -5.50 -17.79 -17.56
CA VAL A 42 -4.20 -17.57 -16.92
C VAL A 42 -3.13 -18.17 -17.83
N SER A 43 -2.02 -17.46 -17.97
CA SER A 43 -0.85 -17.94 -18.71
C SER A 43 0.23 -18.35 -17.74
N PHE A 44 0.91 -19.47 -18.03
CA PHE A 44 2.05 -19.94 -17.24
C PHE A 44 3.35 -19.59 -17.98
N TYR A 45 4.38 -19.21 -17.23
CA TYR A 45 5.62 -18.69 -17.81
C TYR A 45 6.43 -19.76 -18.56
N ASP A 46 6.86 -20.79 -17.84
CA ASP A 46 7.69 -21.88 -18.36
C ASP A 46 7.22 -23.19 -17.75
N ALA A 47 7.02 -24.22 -18.57
CA ALA A 47 6.55 -25.54 -18.13
C ALA A 47 7.50 -26.20 -17.11
N ARG A 48 8.77 -25.81 -17.09
CA ARG A 48 9.77 -26.29 -16.13
C ARG A 48 9.52 -25.78 -14.72
N LEU A 49 8.85 -24.63 -14.55
CA LEU A 49 8.59 -24.05 -13.23
C LEU A 49 7.72 -24.99 -12.36
N ALA A 50 6.64 -25.52 -12.94
CA ALA A 50 5.78 -26.49 -12.26
C ALA A 50 6.52 -27.81 -11.98
N ASN A 51 7.35 -28.29 -12.91
CA ASN A 51 8.14 -29.49 -12.69
C ASN A 51 9.14 -29.33 -11.54
N ASP A 52 9.88 -28.23 -11.53
CA ASP A 52 10.85 -27.90 -10.49
C ASP A 52 10.17 -27.73 -9.14
N PHE A 53 9.08 -26.96 -9.07
CA PHE A 53 8.25 -26.82 -7.88
C PHE A 53 7.81 -28.19 -7.32
N ASN A 54 7.29 -29.07 -8.18
CA ASN A 54 6.81 -30.38 -7.77
C ASN A 54 7.97 -31.26 -7.28
N SER A 55 9.14 -31.18 -7.93
CA SER A 55 10.34 -31.95 -7.52
C SER A 55 10.89 -31.56 -6.15
N LEU A 56 10.66 -30.31 -5.72
CA LEU A 56 11.09 -29.85 -4.39
C LEU A 56 10.35 -30.57 -3.26
N GLN A 57 9.17 -31.15 -3.52
CA GLN A 57 8.44 -31.94 -2.54
C GLN A 57 9.08 -33.31 -2.28
N GLU A 58 9.93 -33.78 -3.19
CA GLU A 58 10.67 -35.03 -3.06
C GLU A 58 12.03 -34.84 -2.39
N VAL A 59 12.39 -33.60 -2.05
CA VAL A 59 13.65 -33.28 -1.38
C VAL A 59 13.50 -33.48 0.12
N ASP A 60 14.34 -34.33 0.71
CA ASP A 60 14.38 -34.57 2.14
C ASP A 60 14.56 -33.25 2.93
N ASN A 61 13.79 -33.10 4.02
CA ASN A 61 13.85 -31.94 4.91
C ASN A 61 13.53 -30.59 4.23
N CYS A 62 12.77 -30.61 3.13
CA CYS A 62 12.28 -29.44 2.41
C CYS A 62 10.75 -29.45 2.33
N CYS A 63 10.12 -28.29 2.49
CA CYS A 63 8.70 -28.07 2.30
C CYS A 63 8.47 -26.86 1.40
N VAL A 64 7.49 -26.93 0.52
CA VAL A 64 7.09 -25.81 -0.34
C VAL A 64 5.71 -25.31 0.08
N VAL A 65 5.58 -23.99 0.23
CA VAL A 65 4.33 -23.34 0.63
C VAL A 65 4.02 -22.18 -0.30
N VAL A 66 2.75 -21.82 -0.42
CA VAL A 66 2.30 -20.67 -1.23
C VAL A 66 1.67 -19.62 -0.32
N VAL A 67 2.17 -18.38 -0.38
CA VAL A 67 1.71 -17.25 0.42
C VAL A 67 1.32 -16.11 -0.52
N SER A 68 0.02 -15.83 -0.62
CA SER A 68 -0.53 -14.84 -1.56
C SER A 68 -1.48 -13.86 -0.88
N ASP A 69 -1.52 -12.63 -1.42
CA ASP A 69 -2.54 -11.63 -1.06
C ASP A 69 -3.91 -11.99 -1.66
N SER A 70 -3.98 -12.92 -2.59
CA SER A 70 -5.21 -13.32 -3.25
C SER A 70 -5.99 -14.37 -2.44
N PRO A 71 -7.32 -14.53 -2.67
CA PRO A 71 -8.12 -15.51 -1.93
C PRO A 71 -7.60 -16.95 -2.09
N LYS A 72 -7.72 -17.77 -1.05
CA LYS A 72 -7.18 -19.14 -1.06
C LYS A 72 -7.75 -20.00 -2.19
N ASP A 73 -9.07 -19.97 -2.41
CA ASP A 73 -9.72 -20.76 -3.46
C ASP A 73 -9.24 -20.38 -4.86
N TYR A 74 -8.98 -19.09 -5.09
CA TYR A 74 -8.34 -18.60 -6.29
C TYR A 74 -6.93 -19.18 -6.47
N CYS A 75 -6.13 -19.16 -5.40
CA CYS A 75 -4.77 -19.68 -5.44
C CYS A 75 -4.76 -21.17 -5.80
N LEU A 76 -5.61 -21.97 -5.16
CA LEU A 76 -5.74 -23.40 -5.43
C LEU A 76 -6.14 -23.68 -6.88
N GLN A 77 -7.06 -22.88 -7.43
CA GLN A 77 -7.50 -23.04 -8.82
C GLN A 77 -6.37 -22.73 -9.81
N ILE A 78 -5.57 -21.68 -9.58
CA ILE A 78 -4.41 -21.40 -10.44
C ILE A 78 -3.36 -22.49 -10.34
N LEU A 79 -3.04 -22.94 -9.12
CA LEU A 79 -2.05 -24.00 -8.90
C LEU A 79 -2.47 -25.29 -9.62
N ALA A 80 -3.75 -25.67 -9.52
CA ALA A 80 -4.30 -26.82 -10.23
C ALA A 80 -4.21 -26.66 -11.77
N LEU A 81 -4.57 -25.49 -12.31
CA LEU A 81 -4.47 -25.20 -13.75
C LEU A 81 -3.02 -25.24 -14.25
N GLY A 82 -2.06 -24.85 -13.41
CA GLY A 82 -0.63 -24.84 -13.73
C GLY A 82 0.07 -26.19 -13.54
N GLY A 83 -0.63 -27.21 -13.04
CA GLY A 83 -0.03 -28.51 -12.74
C GLY A 83 0.87 -28.51 -11.50
N TYR A 84 0.74 -27.51 -10.62
CA TYR A 84 1.43 -27.46 -9.34
C TYR A 84 0.73 -28.41 -8.36
N LYS A 85 1.46 -29.41 -7.88
CA LYS A 85 1.00 -30.35 -6.85
C LYS A 85 1.36 -29.74 -5.51
N ILE A 86 0.38 -29.51 -4.65
CA ILE A 86 0.61 -29.02 -3.29
C ILE A 86 -0.59 -29.37 -2.41
N ASP A 87 -0.32 -29.70 -1.14
CA ASP A 87 -1.37 -29.86 -0.14
C ASP A 87 -2.06 -28.51 0.08
N SER A 88 -3.39 -28.48 0.02
CA SER A 88 -4.15 -27.23 0.21
C SER A 88 -3.95 -26.59 1.58
N ARG A 89 -3.49 -27.34 2.58
CA ARG A 89 -3.10 -26.82 3.91
C ARG A 89 -1.83 -25.98 3.87
N LEU A 90 -0.98 -26.16 2.85
CA LEU A 90 0.25 -25.38 2.62
C LEU A 90 0.04 -24.18 1.68
N VAL A 91 -1.22 -23.85 1.40
CA VAL A 91 -1.62 -22.67 0.61
C VAL A 91 -2.34 -21.67 1.50
N PHE A 92 -1.72 -20.50 1.65
CA PHE A 92 -2.14 -19.40 2.50
C PHE A 92 -2.55 -18.21 1.63
N GLY A 93 -3.87 -18.00 1.51
CA GLY A 93 -4.42 -16.83 0.81
C GLY A 93 -4.75 -15.67 1.75
N ALA A 94 -4.98 -14.49 1.19
CA ALA A 94 -5.33 -13.25 1.88
C ALA A 94 -4.32 -12.78 2.96
N GLN A 95 -3.02 -12.98 2.70
CA GLN A 95 -1.96 -12.80 3.72
C GLN A 95 -1.50 -11.35 3.93
N SER A 96 -1.90 -10.40 3.08
CA SER A 96 -1.67 -8.96 3.24
C SER A 96 -0.18 -8.57 3.39
N LYS A 97 0.65 -9.11 2.49
CA LYS A 97 2.07 -8.77 2.39
C LYS A 97 2.28 -7.25 2.24
N PRO A 98 3.33 -6.69 2.85
CA PRO A 98 4.41 -7.35 3.59
C PRO A 98 4.10 -7.68 5.07
N LEU A 99 2.88 -7.40 5.54
CA LEU A 99 2.50 -7.48 6.95
C LEU A 99 1.74 -8.77 7.26
N VAL A 100 2.34 -9.89 6.87
CA VAL A 100 1.76 -11.22 7.11
C VAL A 100 1.68 -11.48 8.62
N ASN A 101 0.57 -12.07 9.07
CA ASN A 101 0.51 -12.64 10.42
C ASN A 101 1.36 -13.92 10.45
N PHE A 102 2.66 -13.74 10.64
CA PHE A 102 3.62 -14.83 10.53
C PHE A 102 3.49 -15.85 11.66
N GLU A 103 3.07 -15.44 12.85
CA GLU A 103 2.80 -16.35 13.97
C GLU A 103 1.71 -17.37 13.60
N ALA A 104 0.58 -16.89 13.06
CA ALA A 104 -0.50 -17.77 12.62
C ALA A 104 -0.06 -18.71 11.46
N LEU A 105 0.83 -18.22 10.59
CA LEU A 105 1.42 -19.04 9.53
C LEU A 105 2.32 -20.14 10.13
N LEU A 106 3.19 -19.79 11.09
CA LEU A 106 4.07 -20.74 11.78
C LEU A 106 3.26 -21.82 12.50
N GLU A 107 2.26 -21.45 13.30
CA GLU A 107 1.39 -22.41 13.99
C GLU A 107 0.76 -23.41 13.02
N SER A 108 0.30 -22.92 11.86
CA SER A 108 -0.27 -23.78 10.81
C SER A 108 0.78 -24.72 10.21
N LEU A 109 2.03 -24.27 10.04
CA LEU A 109 3.11 -25.12 9.54
C LEU A 109 3.55 -26.17 10.55
N GLU A 110 3.66 -25.81 11.83
CA GLU A 110 3.97 -26.74 12.92
C GLU A 110 2.93 -27.86 12.97
N GLU A 111 1.63 -27.52 12.89
CA GLU A 111 0.54 -28.49 12.89
C GLU A 111 0.62 -29.44 11.69
N VAL A 112 0.86 -28.91 10.48
CA VAL A 112 0.85 -29.71 9.24
C VAL A 112 2.10 -30.56 9.11
N LEU A 113 3.26 -30.05 9.53
CA LEU A 113 4.57 -30.69 9.31
C LEU A 113 5.07 -31.49 10.53
N GLY A 114 4.52 -31.24 11.73
CA GLY A 114 4.95 -31.89 12.96
C GLY A 114 6.39 -31.53 13.35
N VAL A 115 6.83 -30.31 13.04
CA VAL A 115 8.16 -29.77 13.30
C VAL A 115 8.00 -28.46 14.08
N ASP A 116 8.83 -28.24 15.09
CA ASP A 116 8.80 -27.01 15.90
C ASP A 116 9.21 -25.78 15.07
N ALA A 117 8.59 -24.63 15.31
CA ALA A 117 8.80 -23.40 14.53
C ALA A 117 10.26 -22.92 14.57
N GLY A 118 10.96 -23.17 15.67
CA GLY A 118 12.37 -22.82 15.84
C GLY A 118 13.32 -23.58 14.91
N ASP A 119 12.87 -24.68 14.31
CA ASP A 119 13.65 -25.49 13.39
C ASP A 119 13.41 -25.11 11.92
N PHE A 120 12.54 -24.13 11.62
CA PHE A 120 12.30 -23.69 10.26
C PHE A 120 13.33 -22.67 9.76
N GLU A 121 13.91 -22.96 8.60
CA GLU A 121 14.67 -22.01 7.80
C GLU A 121 13.84 -21.63 6.57
N PHE A 122 13.66 -20.34 6.31
CA PHE A 122 12.79 -19.87 5.23
C PHE A 122 13.58 -19.38 4.02
N LEU A 123 12.95 -19.47 2.84
CA LEU A 123 13.32 -18.74 1.63
C LEU A 123 12.04 -18.13 1.04
N VAL A 124 12.03 -16.83 0.78
CA VAL A 124 10.87 -16.17 0.16
C VAL A 124 11.15 -15.87 -1.30
N ILE A 125 10.22 -16.22 -2.19
CA ILE A 125 10.33 -16.04 -3.63
C ILE A 125 9.10 -15.27 -4.10
N GLY A 126 9.31 -14.12 -4.73
CA GLY A 126 8.21 -13.29 -5.23
C GLY A 126 8.63 -12.28 -6.29
N ASP A 127 7.65 -11.69 -6.99
CA ASP A 127 7.85 -10.74 -8.07
C ASP A 127 7.76 -9.27 -7.63
N SER A 128 7.43 -9.03 -6.35
CA SER A 128 7.14 -7.69 -5.86
C SER A 128 8.03 -7.31 -4.67
N PRO A 129 8.34 -6.02 -4.47
CA PRO A 129 9.03 -5.55 -3.27
C PRO A 129 8.32 -5.94 -1.97
N LYS A 130 6.99 -6.15 -1.98
CA LYS A 130 6.26 -6.59 -0.78
C LYS A 130 6.69 -7.99 -0.33
N ASP A 131 7.03 -8.88 -1.26
CA ASP A 131 7.54 -10.21 -0.93
C ASP A 131 8.91 -10.10 -0.27
N ILE A 132 9.73 -9.18 -0.75
CA ILE A 132 11.07 -8.93 -0.20
C ILE A 132 10.98 -8.31 1.20
N TYR A 133 10.11 -7.31 1.42
CA TYR A 133 9.87 -6.78 2.76
C TYR A 133 9.27 -7.82 3.73
N PHE A 134 8.46 -8.75 3.23
CA PHE A 134 8.00 -9.88 4.04
C PHE A 134 9.17 -10.79 4.42
N ALA A 135 10.11 -11.06 3.50
CA ALA A 135 11.32 -11.81 3.82
C ALA A 135 12.18 -11.12 4.90
N HIS A 136 12.36 -9.80 4.80
CA HIS A 136 13.07 -9.01 5.82
C HIS A 136 12.36 -9.07 7.18
N SER A 137 11.03 -9.02 7.23
CA SER A 137 10.28 -9.05 8.50
C SER A 137 10.40 -10.39 9.24
N ILE A 138 10.68 -11.48 8.51
CA ILE A 138 10.93 -12.81 9.09
C ILE A 138 12.42 -13.20 9.10
N ARG A 139 13.32 -12.26 8.77
CA ARG A 139 14.79 -12.44 8.71
C ARG A 139 15.21 -13.61 7.80
N SER A 140 14.56 -13.73 6.65
CA SER A 140 14.76 -14.80 5.65
C SER A 140 15.47 -14.27 4.41
N PRO A 141 16.36 -15.06 3.77
CA PRO A 141 16.80 -14.74 2.42
C PRO A 141 15.61 -14.69 1.45
N SER A 142 15.78 -13.94 0.36
CA SER A 142 14.74 -13.74 -0.64
C SER A 142 15.28 -13.80 -2.08
N VAL A 143 14.50 -14.38 -2.98
CA VAL A 143 14.73 -14.33 -4.43
C VAL A 143 13.68 -13.45 -5.09
N PHE A 144 14.12 -12.41 -5.78
CA PHE A 144 13.24 -11.60 -6.63
C PHE A 144 13.09 -12.23 -8.01
N ALA A 145 11.87 -12.61 -8.38
CA ALA A 145 11.51 -13.19 -9.68
C ALA A 145 11.21 -12.08 -10.71
N SER A 146 12.21 -11.70 -11.51
CA SER A 146 12.09 -10.51 -12.36
C SER A 146 11.32 -10.75 -13.68
N TRP A 147 10.99 -11.99 -14.04
CA TRP A 147 10.32 -12.29 -15.31
C TRP A 147 8.85 -11.87 -15.35
N GLY A 148 8.17 -11.88 -14.20
CA GLY A 148 6.75 -11.54 -14.10
C GLY A 148 6.48 -10.17 -13.50
N THR A 149 7.50 -9.52 -12.95
CA THR A 149 7.32 -8.28 -12.18
C THR A 149 6.70 -7.16 -12.99
N ARG A 150 5.82 -6.41 -12.31
CA ARG A 150 5.24 -5.16 -12.82
C ARG A 150 6.02 -3.93 -12.38
N HIS A 151 7.04 -4.10 -11.53
CA HIS A 151 7.82 -3.04 -10.94
C HIS A 151 9.06 -2.72 -11.79
N GLU A 152 9.47 -1.46 -11.81
CA GLU A 152 10.74 -1.08 -12.43
C GLU A 152 11.90 -1.66 -11.62
N PHE A 153 12.85 -2.31 -12.28
CA PHE A 153 13.94 -3.03 -11.60
C PHE A 153 14.78 -2.13 -10.69
N SER A 154 15.05 -0.89 -11.13
CA SER A 154 15.75 0.11 -10.32
C SER A 154 15.02 0.50 -9.05
N MET A 155 13.69 0.35 -9.00
CA MET A 155 12.90 0.58 -7.79
C MET A 155 12.92 -0.63 -6.86
N VAL A 156 12.96 -1.84 -7.42
CA VAL A 156 13.00 -3.09 -6.64
C VAL A 156 14.28 -3.21 -5.83
N GLU A 157 15.42 -2.74 -6.35
CA GLU A 157 16.71 -2.78 -5.64
C GLU A 157 16.68 -2.10 -4.27
N TYR A 158 15.80 -1.11 -4.07
CA TYR A 158 15.60 -0.45 -2.76
C TYR A 158 15.05 -1.40 -1.70
N SER A 159 14.31 -2.44 -2.08
CA SER A 159 13.81 -3.46 -1.16
C SER A 159 14.88 -4.48 -0.73
N ARG A 160 16.08 -4.43 -1.32
CA ARG A 160 17.24 -5.27 -0.97
C ARG A 160 16.95 -6.78 -1.01
N PRO A 161 16.59 -7.36 -2.18
CA PRO A 161 16.50 -8.81 -2.29
C PRO A 161 17.89 -9.46 -2.14
N SER A 162 17.99 -10.64 -1.51
CA SER A 162 19.25 -11.39 -1.41
C SER A 162 19.82 -11.74 -2.78
N CYS A 163 18.96 -12.11 -3.74
CA CYS A 163 19.34 -12.27 -5.13
C CYS A 163 18.14 -12.07 -6.08
N THR A 164 18.45 -11.97 -7.36
CA THR A 164 17.47 -11.85 -8.45
C THR A 164 17.56 -13.05 -9.37
N ALA A 165 16.41 -13.57 -9.80
CA ALA A 165 16.27 -14.57 -10.83
C ALA A 165 15.52 -13.99 -12.04
N SER A 166 16.17 -13.96 -13.20
CA SER A 166 15.58 -13.52 -14.47
C SER A 166 14.92 -14.65 -15.26
N GLY A 167 15.00 -15.88 -14.76
CA GLY A 167 14.38 -17.07 -15.36
C GLY A 167 14.45 -18.29 -14.43
N VAL A 168 13.83 -19.39 -14.89
CA VAL A 168 13.66 -20.62 -14.09
C VAL A 168 15.01 -21.25 -13.72
N GLU A 169 16.00 -21.22 -14.62
CA GLU A 169 17.33 -21.78 -14.35
C GLU A 169 18.03 -21.08 -13.19
N GLN A 170 18.03 -19.75 -13.19
CA GLN A 170 18.62 -18.95 -12.10
C GLN A 170 17.84 -19.14 -10.80
N LEU A 171 16.50 -19.21 -10.87
CA LEU A 171 15.70 -19.52 -9.70
C LEU A 171 16.11 -20.86 -9.09
N ARG A 172 16.28 -21.90 -9.92
CA ARG A 172 16.72 -23.23 -9.48
C ARG A 172 18.10 -23.17 -8.83
N GLU A 173 19.05 -22.43 -9.42
CA GLU A 173 20.39 -22.23 -8.84
C GLU A 173 20.32 -21.61 -7.44
N HIS A 174 19.51 -20.56 -7.26
CA HIS A 174 19.33 -19.89 -5.97
C HIS A 174 18.64 -20.75 -4.93
N ILE A 175 17.61 -21.51 -5.32
CA ILE A 175 16.96 -22.48 -4.44
C ILE A 175 17.96 -23.55 -3.99
N MET A 176 18.77 -24.07 -4.91
CA MET A 176 19.79 -25.06 -4.55
C MET A 176 20.88 -24.45 -3.65
N ALA A 177 21.25 -23.18 -3.83
CA ALA A 177 22.16 -22.49 -2.93
C ALA A 177 21.57 -22.39 -1.51
N PHE A 178 20.30 -22.03 -1.37
CA PHE A 178 19.59 -22.05 -0.08
C PHE A 178 19.55 -23.46 0.53
N LEU A 179 19.21 -24.48 -0.26
CA LEU A 179 19.23 -25.89 0.17
C LEU A 179 20.63 -26.43 0.48
N ARG A 180 21.70 -25.69 0.20
CA ARG A 180 23.07 -26.02 0.66
C ARG A 180 23.54 -25.16 1.83
N GLY A 181 22.78 -24.13 2.21
CA GLY A 181 23.19 -23.12 3.20
C GLY A 181 24.11 -22.03 2.64
N ASP A 182 24.20 -21.93 1.31
CA ASP A 182 25.05 -20.95 0.61
C ASP A 182 24.35 -19.60 0.44
N LEU A 183 23.01 -19.55 0.52
CA LEU A 183 22.21 -18.33 0.43
C LEU A 183 21.69 -17.94 1.82
N ASN A 184 22.22 -16.85 2.37
CA ASN A 184 21.95 -16.39 3.73
C ASN A 184 21.24 -15.04 3.73
N PHE A 185 20.49 -14.77 4.81
CA PHE A 185 19.90 -13.46 5.06
C PHE A 185 20.97 -12.46 5.52
N GLU A 186 20.87 -11.23 5.03
CA GLU A 186 21.68 -10.10 5.48
C GLU A 186 20.76 -9.00 6.02
N ASP A 187 20.99 -8.61 7.29
CA ASP A 187 20.27 -7.49 7.89
C ASP A 187 20.57 -6.18 7.16
N TYR A 188 19.53 -5.39 6.91
CA TYR A 188 19.66 -4.05 6.34
C TYR A 188 18.94 -3.01 7.18
N ASN A 189 19.63 -1.90 7.47
CA ASN A 189 19.03 -0.76 8.14
C ASN A 189 18.40 0.21 7.13
N PHE A 190 17.12 -0.01 6.80
CA PHE A 190 16.37 0.85 5.89
C PHE A 190 16.29 2.31 6.35
N SER A 191 16.32 2.57 7.67
CA SER A 191 16.25 3.94 8.18
C SER A 191 17.52 4.76 7.87
N GLY A 192 18.64 4.09 7.56
CA GLY A 192 19.93 4.73 7.29
C GLY A 192 19.95 5.56 6.01
N ASP A 193 19.02 5.31 5.09
CA ASP A 193 18.89 6.04 3.82
C ASP A 193 18.07 7.35 3.96
N TYR A 194 17.54 7.61 5.16
CA TYR A 194 16.61 8.70 5.41
C TYR A 194 17.04 9.56 6.60
N ILE A 195 16.68 10.83 6.56
CA ILE A 195 16.63 11.62 7.78
C ILE A 195 15.42 11.13 8.57
N THR A 196 15.64 10.67 9.79
CA THR A 196 14.61 10.23 10.73
C THR A 196 14.63 11.15 11.95
N LEU A 197 13.52 11.19 12.68
CA LEU A 197 13.38 12.05 13.85
C LEU A 197 13.21 11.22 15.11
N ASP A 198 13.89 11.66 16.15
CA ASP A 198 13.74 11.16 17.51
C ASP A 198 12.48 11.77 18.13
N VAL A 199 11.52 10.94 18.51
CA VAL A 199 10.20 11.35 19.02
C VAL A 199 10.31 12.26 20.24
N ASP A 200 11.37 12.09 21.05
CA ASP A 200 11.62 12.89 22.25
C ASP A 200 12.16 14.30 21.94
N LYS A 201 12.59 14.56 20.70
CA LYS A 201 13.18 15.84 20.26
C LYS A 201 12.33 16.59 19.23
N LEU A 202 11.12 16.13 18.97
CA LEU A 202 10.23 16.72 17.97
C LEU A 202 9.66 18.08 18.39
N CYS A 203 9.64 19.02 17.45
CA CYS A 203 8.70 20.14 17.50
C CYS A 203 7.33 19.63 17.07
N ARG A 204 6.46 19.32 18.05
CA ARG A 204 5.12 18.77 17.80
C ARG A 204 4.18 19.83 17.25
N VAL A 205 3.56 19.50 16.13
CA VAL A 205 2.52 20.31 15.50
C VAL A 205 1.21 19.51 15.50
N GLU A 206 0.20 20.03 16.19
CA GLU A 206 -1.15 19.47 16.19
C GLU A 206 -2.10 20.45 15.50
N LEU A 207 -2.49 20.13 14.27
CA LEU A 207 -3.48 20.92 13.55
C LEU A 207 -4.87 20.64 14.10
N SER A 208 -5.62 21.71 14.37
CA SER A 208 -7.04 21.64 14.71
C SER A 208 -7.89 21.23 13.50
N GLU A 209 -9.14 20.83 13.75
CA GLU A 209 -10.06 20.49 12.65
C GLU A 209 -10.31 21.66 11.69
N ALA A 210 -10.23 22.91 12.17
CA ALA A 210 -10.39 24.09 11.32
C ALA A 210 -9.21 24.31 10.37
N GLU A 211 -8.03 23.77 10.71
CA GLU A 211 -6.80 23.88 9.92
C GLU A 211 -6.65 22.73 8.91
N ILE A 212 -7.57 21.75 8.93
CA ILE A 212 -7.58 20.63 7.98
C ILE A 212 -8.83 20.71 7.09
N GLY A 213 -8.64 21.17 5.86
CA GLY A 213 -9.68 21.16 4.83
C GLY A 213 -10.00 19.77 4.29
N TYR A 214 -11.15 19.61 3.65
CA TYR A 214 -11.48 18.40 2.92
C TYR A 214 -12.40 18.65 1.72
N GLY A 215 -12.31 17.79 0.70
CA GLY A 215 -13.14 17.87 -0.50
C GLY A 215 -14.53 17.25 -0.33
N HIS A 216 -14.57 16.00 0.15
CA HIS A 216 -15.82 15.25 0.32
C HIS A 216 -15.86 14.48 1.63
N GLU A 217 -17.05 14.05 2.05
CA GLU A 217 -17.20 13.09 3.13
C GLU A 217 -17.17 11.66 2.60
N TYR A 218 -16.55 10.77 3.36
CA TYR A 218 -16.50 9.35 3.13
C TYR A 218 -17.15 8.63 4.31
N VAL A 219 -18.20 7.86 4.04
CA VAL A 219 -18.87 7.03 5.04
C VAL A 219 -18.37 5.58 4.90
N PRO A 220 -17.70 5.00 5.91
CA PRO A 220 -17.16 3.65 5.80
C PRO A 220 -18.21 2.55 5.67
N ASP A 221 -19.36 2.66 6.33
CA ASP A 221 -20.43 1.67 6.21
C ASP A 221 -21.52 2.14 5.24
N HIS A 222 -21.75 1.33 4.20
CA HIS A 222 -22.83 1.51 3.24
C HIS A 222 -24.23 1.49 3.85
N ASN A 223 -24.41 0.84 5.01
CA ASN A 223 -25.69 0.84 5.72
C ASN A 223 -26.03 2.22 6.31
N HIS A 224 -25.04 3.10 6.47
CA HIS A 224 -25.20 4.43 7.06
C HIS A 224 -25.15 5.55 6.00
N TYR A 225 -25.21 5.22 4.70
CA TYR A 225 -25.29 6.24 3.66
C TYR A 225 -26.58 7.06 3.80
N ARG A 226 -26.42 8.37 3.94
CA ARG A 226 -27.54 9.32 4.03
C ARG A 226 -28.17 9.57 2.67
N ASN A 227 -27.38 9.51 1.60
CA ASN A 227 -27.79 9.82 0.24
C ASN A 227 -26.81 9.23 -0.81
N ASP A 228 -27.09 9.48 -2.08
CA ASP A 228 -26.23 9.03 -3.19
C ASP A 228 -24.82 9.67 -3.17
N GLN A 229 -24.65 10.86 -2.59
CA GLN A 229 -23.33 11.51 -2.51
C GLN A 229 -22.37 10.71 -1.63
N ASP A 230 -22.83 10.20 -0.48
CA ASP A 230 -22.02 9.32 0.39
C ASP A 230 -21.58 8.06 -0.36
N LYS A 231 -22.49 7.48 -1.14
CA LYS A 231 -22.23 6.31 -1.99
C LYS A 231 -21.19 6.60 -3.07
N TRP A 232 -21.32 7.71 -3.80
CA TRP A 232 -20.38 8.06 -4.87
C TRP A 232 -19.00 8.44 -4.35
N SER A 233 -18.94 9.20 -3.26
CA SER A 233 -17.67 9.56 -2.60
C SER A 233 -16.93 8.31 -2.11
N SER A 234 -17.66 7.38 -1.50
CA SER A 234 -17.10 6.09 -1.06
C SER A 234 -16.61 5.22 -2.22
N ARG A 235 -17.29 5.25 -3.36
CA ARG A 235 -16.84 4.58 -4.59
C ARG A 235 -15.59 5.22 -5.15
N ASP A 236 -15.54 6.54 -5.25
CA ASP A 236 -14.37 7.26 -5.76
C ASP A 236 -13.12 6.98 -4.91
N LEU A 237 -13.24 7.04 -3.58
CA LEU A 237 -12.15 6.70 -2.68
C LEU A 237 -11.70 5.24 -2.87
N ARG A 238 -12.63 4.28 -2.80
CA ARG A 238 -12.31 2.84 -2.79
C ARG A 238 -11.86 2.29 -4.13
N TRP A 239 -12.40 2.81 -5.23
CA TRP A 239 -12.22 2.23 -6.56
C TRP A 239 -11.28 3.02 -7.44
N ILE A 240 -11.10 4.31 -7.15
CA ILE A 240 -10.25 5.19 -7.95
C ILE A 240 -9.00 5.56 -7.16
N VAL A 241 -9.15 6.26 -6.03
CA VAL A 241 -7.99 6.78 -5.28
C VAL A 241 -7.16 5.65 -4.67
N LYS A 242 -7.76 4.77 -3.85
CA LYS A 242 -7.01 3.68 -3.18
C LYS A 242 -6.47 2.62 -4.15
N LYS A 243 -7.03 2.49 -5.35
CA LYS A 243 -6.61 1.50 -6.37
C LYS A 243 -5.58 2.03 -7.36
N ALA A 244 -5.46 3.35 -7.49
CA ALA A 244 -4.52 3.97 -8.41
C ALA A 244 -3.07 3.50 -8.21
N LYS A 245 -2.66 3.23 -6.97
CA LYS A 245 -1.32 2.70 -6.64
C LYS A 245 -0.96 1.36 -7.31
N ASN A 246 -1.95 0.62 -7.81
CA ASN A 246 -1.77 -0.64 -8.55
C ASN A 246 -1.54 -0.41 -10.06
N PHE A 247 -1.41 0.83 -10.50
CA PHE A 247 -1.18 1.23 -11.88
C PHE A 247 -0.02 2.22 -11.96
N THR A 248 0.68 2.25 -13.10
CA THR A 248 1.85 3.11 -13.28
C THR A 248 1.45 4.58 -13.44
N ARG A 249 2.39 5.49 -13.17
CA ARG A 249 2.20 6.93 -13.43
C ARG A 249 1.81 7.22 -14.89
N GLN A 250 2.37 6.47 -15.83
CA GLN A 250 2.06 6.59 -17.25
C GLN A 250 0.59 6.26 -17.56
N HIS A 251 0.04 5.19 -16.96
CA HIS A 251 -1.39 4.85 -17.08
C HIS A 251 -2.28 6.04 -16.71
N HIS A 252 -1.98 6.66 -15.57
CA HIS A 252 -2.71 7.81 -15.05
C HIS A 252 -2.56 9.07 -15.92
N ASN A 253 -1.35 9.33 -16.41
CA ASN A 253 -1.07 10.47 -17.28
C ASN A 253 -1.81 10.40 -18.62
N TYR A 254 -2.03 9.20 -19.16
CA TYR A 254 -2.83 8.96 -20.36
C TYR A 254 -4.34 8.94 -20.12
N MET A 255 -4.81 9.30 -18.92
CA MET A 255 -6.24 9.33 -18.59
C MET A 255 -6.95 8.00 -18.83
N ARG A 256 -6.27 6.87 -18.57
CA ARG A 256 -6.88 5.56 -18.70
C ARG A 256 -7.79 5.28 -17.50
N SER A 257 -8.86 4.54 -17.78
CA SER A 257 -9.72 3.96 -16.75
C SER A 257 -9.03 2.74 -16.12
N MET A 258 -9.42 2.43 -14.88
CA MET A 258 -8.97 1.24 -14.19
C MET A 258 -10.04 0.16 -14.31
N PRO A 259 -9.69 -1.07 -14.75
CA PRO A 259 -10.64 -2.16 -14.83
C PRO A 259 -10.94 -2.71 -13.43
N MET A 260 -12.21 -2.90 -13.14
CA MET A 260 -12.74 -3.38 -11.86
C MET A 260 -13.81 -4.44 -12.09
N TYR A 261 -14.23 -5.16 -11.04
CA TYR A 261 -15.31 -6.15 -11.13
C TYR A 261 -16.50 -5.80 -10.23
N GLY A 262 -17.69 -5.70 -10.83
CA GLY A 262 -18.93 -5.25 -10.20
C GLY A 262 -20.03 -6.30 -10.21
N ARG A 263 -21.29 -5.84 -10.03
CA ARG A 263 -22.46 -6.73 -10.05
C ARG A 263 -22.71 -7.35 -11.42
N ASP A 264 -22.49 -6.56 -12.46
CA ASP A 264 -22.81 -6.89 -13.85
C ASP A 264 -21.55 -7.35 -14.62
N GLY A 265 -20.50 -7.77 -13.89
CA GLY A 265 -19.22 -8.18 -14.45
C GLY A 265 -18.15 -7.08 -14.42
N PRO A 266 -17.11 -7.20 -15.27
CA PRO A 266 -16.06 -6.20 -15.39
C PRO A 266 -16.61 -4.83 -15.82
N TYR A 267 -16.08 -3.76 -15.26
CA TYR A 267 -16.40 -2.39 -15.64
C TYR A 267 -15.17 -1.49 -15.50
N GLU A 268 -15.22 -0.35 -16.17
CA GLU A 268 -14.15 0.66 -16.17
C GLU A 268 -14.51 1.82 -15.23
N THR A 269 -13.54 2.28 -14.43
CA THR A 269 -13.74 3.47 -13.59
C THR A 269 -13.63 4.76 -14.40
N THR A 270 -14.03 5.88 -13.79
CA THR A 270 -13.52 7.19 -14.24
C THR A 270 -11.99 7.23 -14.07
N PRO A 271 -11.24 7.84 -15.00
CA PRO A 271 -9.80 8.02 -14.85
C PRO A 271 -9.44 8.86 -13.62
N LEU A 272 -8.34 8.50 -12.94
CA LEU A 272 -7.86 9.23 -11.77
C LEU A 272 -7.65 10.73 -12.07
N LYS A 273 -7.01 11.04 -13.20
CA LYS A 273 -6.72 12.42 -13.61
C LYS A 273 -7.97 13.28 -13.78
N SER A 274 -9.07 12.69 -14.25
CA SER A 274 -10.36 13.38 -14.32
C SER A 274 -10.92 13.66 -12.92
N LYS A 275 -10.86 12.69 -12.01
CA LYS A 275 -11.27 12.87 -10.61
C LYS A 275 -10.40 13.90 -9.87
N ALA A 276 -9.09 13.91 -10.11
CA ALA A 276 -8.18 14.90 -9.58
C ALA A 276 -8.58 16.33 -9.98
N GLY A 277 -9.10 16.53 -11.19
CA GLY A 277 -9.65 17.82 -11.63
C GLY A 277 -10.91 18.23 -10.87
N HIS A 278 -11.75 17.28 -10.44
CA HIS A 278 -12.89 17.57 -9.58
C HIS A 278 -12.43 17.98 -8.17
N PHE A 279 -11.54 17.18 -7.57
CA PHE A 279 -10.97 17.48 -6.25
C PHE A 279 -10.23 18.83 -6.22
N LYS A 280 -9.55 19.21 -7.31
CA LYS A 280 -8.92 20.53 -7.47
C LYS A 280 -9.91 21.67 -7.22
N ARG A 281 -11.14 21.55 -7.73
CA ARG A 281 -12.15 22.61 -7.59
C ARG A 281 -12.57 22.77 -6.14
N ASP A 282 -12.67 21.67 -5.40
CA ASP A 282 -13.04 21.73 -3.98
C ASP A 282 -11.89 22.26 -3.13
N PHE A 283 -10.65 21.90 -3.49
CA PHE A 283 -9.44 22.49 -2.91
C PHE A 283 -9.37 24.00 -3.10
N LEU A 284 -9.57 24.50 -4.33
CA LEU A 284 -9.56 25.93 -4.62
C LEU A 284 -10.68 26.70 -3.89
N LYS A 285 -11.88 26.11 -3.77
CA LYS A 285 -12.95 26.70 -2.95
C LYS A 285 -12.53 26.83 -1.49
N TRP A 286 -11.92 25.79 -0.93
CA TRP A 286 -11.41 25.82 0.43
C TRP A 286 -10.32 26.90 0.59
N CYS A 287 -9.40 27.04 -0.36
CA CYS A 287 -8.40 28.12 -0.35
C CYS A 287 -9.05 29.50 -0.33
N VAL A 288 -10.04 29.75 -1.20
CA VAL A 288 -10.76 31.04 -1.26
C VAL A 288 -11.47 31.35 0.05
N VAL A 289 -12.16 30.37 0.65
CA VAL A 289 -12.88 30.55 1.93
C VAL A 289 -11.92 30.91 3.06
N ASN A 290 -10.69 30.38 3.04
CA ASN A 290 -9.69 30.58 4.09
C ASN A 290 -8.66 31.68 3.75
N GLY A 291 -8.83 32.40 2.63
CA GLY A 291 -7.90 33.45 2.23
C GLY A 291 -6.48 32.94 1.91
N ILE A 292 -6.35 31.71 1.44
CA ILE A 292 -5.06 31.09 1.09
C ILE A 292 -4.70 31.46 -0.34
N SER A 293 -3.59 32.18 -0.50
CA SER A 293 -3.05 32.65 -1.79
C SER A 293 -1.53 32.79 -1.71
N GLY A 294 -0.87 33.13 -2.83
CA GLY A 294 0.58 33.31 -2.90
C GLY A 294 1.31 32.02 -3.28
N LYS A 295 2.55 31.87 -2.81
CA LYS A 295 3.40 30.71 -3.06
C LYS A 295 3.12 29.60 -2.06
N ILE A 296 2.56 28.50 -2.55
CA ILE A 296 2.05 27.40 -1.73
C ILE A 296 2.88 26.14 -2.00
N LEU A 297 3.34 25.51 -0.92
CA LEU A 297 4.04 24.24 -0.96
C LEU A 297 3.09 23.09 -0.65
N LEU A 298 2.76 22.27 -1.65
CA LEU A 298 2.02 21.02 -1.44
C LEU A 298 2.97 19.92 -0.99
N VAL A 299 2.60 19.25 0.09
CA VAL A 299 3.37 18.12 0.64
C VAL A 299 2.48 16.87 0.61
N PRO A 300 2.68 15.95 -0.35
CA PRO A 300 1.91 14.71 -0.39
C PRO A 300 2.26 13.81 0.79
N VAL A 301 1.23 13.25 1.43
CA VAL A 301 1.37 12.22 2.44
C VAL A 301 1.82 10.91 1.78
N PRO A 302 2.85 10.21 2.30
CA PRO A 302 3.33 8.96 1.72
C PRO A 302 2.34 7.81 1.93
N SER A 303 2.52 6.75 1.15
CA SER A 303 1.75 5.51 1.31
C SER A 303 2.08 4.80 2.64
N SER A 304 1.27 3.82 3.04
CA SER A 304 1.51 3.04 4.28
C SER A 304 2.65 2.02 4.18
N VAL A 305 3.19 1.84 2.97
CA VAL A 305 4.28 0.91 2.65
C VAL A 305 5.33 1.68 1.87
N PRO A 306 6.58 1.18 1.87
CA PRO A 306 7.66 1.77 1.09
C PRO A 306 7.33 1.92 -0.37
N ARG A 307 7.99 2.89 -0.98
CA ARG A 307 7.56 3.48 -2.23
C ARG A 307 7.48 2.46 -3.36
N GLU A 308 8.51 1.65 -3.45
CA GLU A 308 8.72 0.60 -4.44
C GLU A 308 7.64 -0.50 -4.37
N CYS A 309 6.94 -0.64 -3.23
CA CYS A 309 5.83 -1.59 -3.09
C CYS A 309 4.58 -1.19 -3.91
N ASN A 310 4.52 0.03 -4.45
CA ASN A 310 3.44 0.52 -5.28
C ASN A 310 3.95 0.86 -6.69
N LEU A 311 3.08 0.75 -7.70
CA LEU A 311 3.40 1.18 -9.07
C LEU A 311 3.28 2.70 -9.26
N SER A 312 2.60 3.38 -8.33
CA SER A 312 2.53 4.84 -8.29
C SER A 312 2.15 5.40 -6.93
N PHE A 313 2.51 6.67 -6.72
CA PHE A 313 2.16 7.47 -5.54
C PHE A 313 0.97 8.36 -5.86
N THR A 314 -0.22 7.91 -5.46
CA THR A 314 -1.47 8.53 -5.91
C THR A 314 -1.56 10.01 -5.54
N ILE A 315 -1.25 10.36 -4.29
CA ILE A 315 -1.33 11.75 -3.84
C ILE A 315 -0.22 12.61 -4.45
N GLY A 316 1.02 12.12 -4.52
CA GLY A 316 2.10 12.83 -5.22
C GLY A 316 1.76 13.18 -6.67
N ILE A 317 1.17 12.22 -7.42
CA ILE A 317 0.72 12.46 -8.80
C ILE A 317 -0.40 13.52 -8.85
N ILE A 318 -1.35 13.49 -7.92
CA ILE A 318 -2.41 14.49 -7.85
C ILE A 318 -1.83 15.88 -7.57
N CYS A 319 -0.92 16.00 -6.59
CA CYS A 319 -0.22 17.24 -6.28
C CYS A 319 0.56 17.78 -7.48
N ASP A 320 1.27 16.94 -8.23
CA ASP A 320 1.99 17.36 -9.45
C ASP A 320 1.06 17.94 -10.52
N TRP A 321 -0.09 17.28 -10.73
CA TRP A 321 -1.09 17.80 -11.66
C TRP A 321 -1.69 19.11 -11.17
N TRP A 322 -2.04 19.19 -9.88
CA TRP A 322 -2.57 20.42 -9.28
C TRP A 322 -1.58 21.56 -9.38
N ALA A 323 -0.30 21.31 -9.11
CA ALA A 323 0.73 22.33 -9.25
C ALA A 323 0.79 22.90 -10.67
N THR A 324 0.78 22.00 -11.67
CA THR A 324 0.76 22.42 -13.07
C THR A 324 -0.52 23.17 -13.46
N TRP A 325 -1.69 22.71 -12.99
CA TRP A 325 -2.98 23.27 -13.38
C TRP A 325 -3.26 24.60 -12.69
N ILE A 326 -3.05 24.68 -11.37
CA ILE A 326 -3.36 25.86 -10.57
C ILE A 326 -2.42 27.00 -10.92
N SER A 327 -1.10 26.79 -10.95
CA SER A 327 -0.14 27.87 -11.31
C SER A 327 -0.35 28.42 -12.72
N LYS A 328 -1.03 27.69 -13.62
CA LYS A 328 -1.38 28.17 -14.96
C LYS A 328 -2.73 28.90 -15.02
N GLU A 329 -3.66 28.53 -14.17
CA GLU A 329 -5.06 28.98 -14.22
C GLU A 329 -5.36 30.08 -13.20
N CYS A 330 -4.55 30.21 -12.14
CA CYS A 330 -4.75 31.13 -11.02
C CYS A 330 -3.53 32.05 -10.88
N GLU A 331 -3.67 33.32 -11.26
CA GLU A 331 -2.56 34.29 -11.22
C GLU A 331 -2.05 34.57 -9.80
N ASP A 332 -2.93 34.46 -8.79
CA ASP A 332 -2.61 34.73 -7.39
C ASP A 332 -2.05 33.52 -6.62
N MET A 333 -1.83 32.38 -7.29
CA MET A 333 -1.35 31.15 -6.65
C MET A 333 -0.22 30.51 -7.45
N ASP A 334 0.95 30.39 -6.83
CA ASP A 334 2.06 29.61 -7.36
C ASP A 334 2.29 28.36 -6.50
N ILE A 335 2.05 27.19 -7.09
CA ILE A 335 2.10 25.91 -6.39
C ILE A 335 3.40 25.17 -6.69
N GLU A 336 4.14 24.82 -5.65
CA GLU A 336 5.26 23.88 -5.69
C GLU A 336 4.91 22.57 -4.98
N VAL A 337 5.57 21.45 -5.35
CA VAL A 337 5.39 20.15 -4.70
C VAL A 337 6.68 19.71 -4.03
N LEU A 338 6.59 19.35 -2.75
CA LEU A 338 7.66 18.71 -1.99
C LEU A 338 7.30 17.26 -1.68
N ASP A 339 7.52 16.38 -2.66
CA ASP A 339 7.46 14.92 -2.48
C ASP A 339 8.78 14.44 -1.85
N ALA A 340 8.88 14.55 -0.52
CA ALA A 340 10.11 14.33 0.23
C ALA A 340 10.00 13.31 1.38
N PHE A 341 8.79 12.96 1.78
CA PHE A 341 8.52 12.09 2.91
C PHE A 341 8.18 10.69 2.43
N GLU A 342 8.66 9.67 3.14
CA GLU A 342 8.51 8.28 2.71
C GLU A 342 8.42 7.32 3.89
N ARG A 343 7.76 6.17 3.68
CA ARG A 343 7.90 5.03 4.59
C ARG A 343 9.13 4.23 4.22
N PHE A 344 10.11 4.14 5.11
CA PHE A 344 11.26 3.25 4.90
C PHE A 344 10.97 1.82 5.36
N TRP A 345 9.89 1.63 6.13
CA TRP A 345 9.42 0.32 6.57
C TRP A 345 7.89 0.23 6.52
N PRO A 346 7.29 -0.94 6.22
CA PRO A 346 5.84 -1.10 6.25
C PRO A 346 5.25 -0.84 7.64
N ARG A 347 4.15 -0.08 7.70
CA ARG A 347 3.41 0.13 8.96
C ARG A 347 2.11 -0.66 8.95
N GLN A 348 1.80 -1.34 10.06
CA GLN A 348 0.48 -1.92 10.25
C GLN A 348 -0.62 -0.88 10.08
N PRO A 349 -1.66 -1.15 9.27
CA PRO A 349 -2.75 -0.22 9.11
C PRO A 349 -3.43 0.09 10.44
N SER A 350 -3.73 1.36 10.70
CA SER A 350 -4.31 1.84 11.96
C SER A 350 -5.75 1.37 12.25
N HIS A 351 -6.32 0.52 11.39
CA HIS A 351 -7.59 -0.17 11.62
C HIS A 351 -7.39 -1.66 12.01
N GLN A 352 -6.14 -2.14 11.99
CA GLN A 352 -5.72 -3.47 12.41
C GLN A 352 -4.89 -3.43 13.71
N SER A 353 -4.35 -2.26 14.09
CA SER A 353 -3.67 -2.05 15.36
C SER A 353 -4.64 -1.66 16.47
N GLU A 354 -4.62 -2.37 17.59
CA GLU A 354 -5.34 -1.99 18.82
C GLU A 354 -4.66 -0.76 19.45
N GLY A 355 -5.37 0.37 19.59
CA GLY A 355 -4.80 1.57 20.23
C GLY A 355 -5.41 2.89 19.77
N ARG A 356 -5.09 3.98 20.50
CA ARG A 356 -5.41 5.35 20.07
C ARG A 356 -4.45 5.75 18.95
N ARG A 357 -4.98 6.22 17.82
CA ARG A 357 -4.18 6.71 16.69
C ARG A 357 -3.39 7.96 17.09
N THR A 358 -2.12 7.79 17.42
CA THR A 358 -1.23 8.91 17.76
C THR A 358 -0.30 9.23 16.60
N MET A 359 0.20 10.48 16.55
CA MET A 359 1.22 10.87 15.58
C MET A 359 2.56 10.13 15.82
N ASP A 360 2.84 9.73 17.06
CA ASP A 360 4.13 9.16 17.46
C ASP A 360 4.42 7.84 16.75
N GLU A 361 3.39 7.00 16.62
CA GLU A 361 3.43 5.74 15.85
C GLU A 361 3.82 5.92 14.38
N HIS A 362 3.79 7.14 13.85
CA HIS A 362 4.23 7.40 12.48
C HIS A 362 5.75 7.52 12.38
N PHE A 363 6.49 7.95 13.41
CA PHE A 363 7.92 8.25 13.24
C PHE A 363 8.81 7.01 13.17
N ASP A 364 8.36 5.87 13.73
CA ASP A 364 9.11 4.60 13.70
C ASP A 364 9.40 4.09 12.28
N THR A 365 8.63 4.53 11.29
CA THR A 365 8.78 4.09 9.90
C THR A 365 8.77 5.23 8.88
N LEU A 366 8.67 6.49 9.31
CA LEU A 366 8.62 7.67 8.46
C LEU A 366 10.00 8.34 8.40
N GLY A 367 10.45 8.66 7.20
CA GLY A 367 11.69 9.41 6.98
C GLY A 367 11.53 10.46 5.89
N MET A 368 12.54 11.33 5.78
CA MET A 368 12.68 12.30 4.69
C MET A 368 13.91 11.99 3.86
N PHE A 369 13.79 12.07 2.54
CA PHE A 369 14.92 11.96 1.62
C PHE A 369 15.95 13.07 1.91
N SER A 370 17.20 12.67 2.16
CA SER A 370 18.26 13.60 2.57
C SER A 370 18.51 14.72 1.55
N GLU A 371 18.43 14.40 0.26
CA GLU A 371 18.59 15.33 -0.86
C GLU A 371 17.42 16.32 -1.00
N LYS A 372 16.29 16.04 -0.34
CA LYS A 372 15.10 16.89 -0.33
C LYS A 372 15.00 17.78 0.89
N ALA A 373 15.87 17.62 1.89
CA ALA A 373 15.87 18.33 3.17
C ALA A 373 16.33 19.79 3.10
N GLN A 374 16.33 20.39 1.91
CA GLN A 374 16.72 21.78 1.73
C GLN A 374 15.56 22.71 2.10
N LYS A 375 15.88 23.75 2.89
CA LYS A 375 14.93 24.81 3.22
C LYS A 375 14.37 25.46 1.96
N LYS A 376 13.06 25.72 1.96
CA LYS A 376 12.31 26.39 0.90
C LYS A 376 12.02 27.82 1.33
N ASP A 377 12.49 28.77 0.52
CA ASP A 377 12.37 30.20 0.80
C ASP A 377 11.08 30.79 0.21
N ASN A 378 10.56 31.83 0.88
CA ASN A 378 9.39 32.61 0.43
C ASN A 378 8.13 31.76 0.22
N ILE A 379 7.91 30.75 1.08
CA ILE A 379 6.67 29.95 1.08
C ILE A 379 5.64 30.66 1.96
N ASP A 380 4.52 31.05 1.36
CA ASP A 380 3.41 31.70 2.06
C ASP A 380 2.58 30.68 2.84
N TYR A 381 2.40 29.46 2.31
CA TYR A 381 1.66 28.37 2.98
C TYR A 381 2.26 27.00 2.68
N VAL A 382 2.26 26.12 3.67
CA VAL A 382 2.46 24.67 3.48
C VAL A 382 1.11 23.98 3.59
N ILE A 383 0.76 23.13 2.64
CA ILE A 383 -0.46 22.32 2.69
C ILE A 383 -0.09 20.85 2.53
N ILE A 384 -0.31 20.08 3.59
CA ILE A 384 -0.08 18.65 3.60
C ILE A 384 -1.32 17.94 3.06
N VAL A 385 -1.16 17.20 1.97
CA VAL A 385 -2.27 16.60 1.23
C VAL A 385 -2.35 15.11 1.53
N ASP A 386 -3.52 14.63 1.98
CA ASP A 386 -3.80 13.22 2.23
C ASP A 386 -4.96 12.69 1.36
N ASP A 387 -5.07 11.37 1.22
CA ASP A 387 -6.22 10.75 0.58
C ASP A 387 -7.46 10.73 1.47
N VAL A 388 -7.31 10.44 2.76
CA VAL A 388 -8.40 10.44 3.73
C VAL A 388 -7.93 10.87 5.11
N VAL A 389 -8.65 11.81 5.72
CA VAL A 389 -8.45 12.17 7.12
C VAL A 389 -9.50 11.49 8.01
N THR A 390 -9.04 10.86 9.08
CA THR A 390 -9.91 10.43 10.20
C THR A 390 -9.53 11.16 11.49
N SER A 391 -8.25 11.13 11.89
CA SER A 391 -7.77 11.79 13.11
C SER A 391 -6.71 12.88 12.88
N GLY A 392 -6.29 13.12 11.63
CA GLY A 392 -5.20 14.07 11.32
C GLY A 392 -3.80 13.60 11.70
N ALA A 393 -3.63 12.45 12.37
CA ALA A 393 -2.34 12.01 12.93
C ALA A 393 -1.19 11.95 11.89
N HIS A 394 -1.46 11.51 10.66
CA HIS A 394 -0.43 11.45 9.62
C HIS A 394 -0.01 12.86 9.13
N ILE A 395 -0.99 13.74 8.96
CA ILE A 395 -0.78 15.14 8.60
C ILE A 395 0.05 15.83 9.71
N ASN A 396 -0.32 15.64 10.98
CA ASN A 396 0.40 16.19 12.13
C ASN A 396 1.84 15.67 12.21
N ALA A 397 2.06 14.38 11.93
CA ALA A 397 3.41 13.81 11.89
C ALA A 397 4.30 14.50 10.84
N ILE A 398 3.78 14.71 9.62
CA ILE A 398 4.51 15.42 8.56
C ILE A 398 4.73 16.90 8.93
N ALA A 399 3.71 17.57 9.49
CA ALA A 399 3.83 18.96 9.93
C ALA A 399 4.94 19.13 10.97
N SER A 400 5.01 18.20 11.91
CA SER A 400 6.06 18.16 12.94
C SER A 400 7.43 17.89 12.33
N PHE A 401 7.51 17.07 11.30
CA PHE A 401 8.74 16.82 10.55
C PHE A 401 9.25 18.08 9.86
N ILE A 402 8.36 18.80 9.18
CA ILE A 402 8.65 20.05 8.47
C ILE A 402 9.17 21.12 9.43
N LYS A 403 8.52 21.30 10.59
CA LYS A 403 8.97 22.25 11.61
C LYS A 403 10.27 21.82 12.29
N THR A 404 10.42 20.54 12.62
CA THR A 404 11.64 20.06 13.30
C THR A 404 12.89 20.17 12.42
N LEU A 405 12.75 20.04 11.10
CA LEU A 405 13.85 20.13 10.15
C LEU A 405 14.01 21.52 9.51
N ASP A 406 13.26 22.53 9.95
CA ASP A 406 13.31 23.89 9.39
C ASP A 406 13.18 23.92 7.85
N VAL A 407 12.31 23.07 7.29
CA VAL A 407 12.12 22.93 5.83
C VAL A 407 11.52 24.21 5.23
N VAL A 408 10.82 25.01 6.02
CA VAL A 408 10.27 26.32 5.65
C VAL A 408 10.58 27.35 6.75
N GLU A 409 10.18 28.60 6.56
CA GLU A 409 10.33 29.63 7.58
C GLU A 409 9.45 29.34 8.82
N GLU A 410 9.90 29.77 10.00
CA GLU A 410 9.25 29.46 11.28
C GLU A 410 7.81 29.96 11.33
N GLU A 411 7.54 31.12 10.73
CA GLU A 411 6.23 31.76 10.68
C GLU A 411 5.33 31.23 9.56
N THR A 412 5.84 30.43 8.63
CA THR A 412 5.02 29.87 7.53
C THR A 412 3.90 28.99 8.11
N PRO A 413 2.62 29.31 7.85
CA PRO A 413 1.49 28.47 8.26
C PRO A 413 1.54 27.09 7.62
N ILE A 414 1.29 26.05 8.43
CA ILE A 414 1.14 24.67 7.96
C ILE A 414 -0.33 24.27 8.14
N LEU A 415 -0.94 23.82 7.05
CA LEU A 415 -2.34 23.38 7.00
C LEU A 415 -2.44 21.96 6.46
N GLY A 416 -3.58 21.32 6.69
CA GLY A 416 -3.91 20.03 6.12
C GLY A 416 -5.00 20.15 5.04
N TYR A 417 -4.96 19.24 4.07
CA TYR A 417 -6.08 19.03 3.16
C TYR A 417 -6.24 17.55 2.83
N ALA A 418 -7.43 17.01 2.95
CA ALA A 418 -7.73 15.64 2.53
C ALA A 418 -8.69 15.61 1.34
N LEU A 419 -8.52 14.65 0.44
CA LEU A 419 -9.53 14.42 -0.60
C LEU A 419 -10.87 14.02 0.04
N PHE A 420 -10.81 13.24 1.13
CA PHE A 420 -11.97 12.79 1.88
C PHE A 420 -11.80 12.98 3.40
N LYS A 421 -12.87 13.40 4.11
CA LYS A 421 -12.99 13.30 5.57
C LYS A 421 -13.86 12.09 5.93
N THR A 422 -13.42 11.28 6.87
CA THR A 422 -14.24 10.17 7.38
C THR A 422 -15.42 10.74 8.16
N ALA A 423 -16.64 10.32 7.82
CA ALA A 423 -17.86 10.70 8.51
C ALA A 423 -18.54 9.46 9.12
N HIS A 424 -19.10 9.63 10.31
CA HIS A 424 -19.83 8.61 11.07
C HIS A 424 -21.26 9.08 11.38
N PRO A 425 -22.16 9.10 10.38
CA PRO A 425 -23.54 9.58 10.56
C PRO A 425 -24.31 8.87 11.68
N GLU A 426 -23.94 7.63 12.00
CA GLU A 426 -24.50 6.86 13.10
C GLU A 426 -24.23 7.47 14.48
N GLN A 427 -23.16 8.25 14.63
CA GLN A 427 -22.79 8.93 15.87
C GLN A 427 -23.46 10.32 15.99
N GLU A 428 -23.73 10.97 14.86
CA GLU A 428 -24.41 12.27 14.79
C GLU A 428 -25.88 12.18 15.25
N ASN A 429 -26.54 11.05 14.99
CA ASN A 429 -27.93 10.81 15.40
C ASN A 429 -28.09 10.45 16.89
N THR A 430 -27.01 10.13 17.61
CA THR A 430 -27.06 9.82 19.04
C THR A 430 -26.92 11.04 19.95
N GLU A 431 -26.39 12.16 19.45
CA GLU A 431 -26.22 13.39 20.22
C GLU A 431 -27.46 14.29 20.24
N SER A 432 -28.38 14.11 19.28
CA SER A 432 -29.64 14.88 19.22
C SER A 432 -30.75 14.34 20.14
N ASP A 433 -30.57 13.16 20.74
CA ASP A 433 -31.56 12.52 21.64
C ASP A 433 -31.16 12.49 23.12
N ASN A 434 -29.97 12.98 23.50
CA ASN A 434 -29.52 13.02 24.90
C ASN A 434 -28.93 14.37 25.29
N GLY A 435 -29.81 15.30 25.64
CA GLY A 435 -29.53 16.25 26.72
C GLY A 435 -29.31 15.46 28.02
N GLY A 436 -28.09 14.96 28.23
CA GLY A 436 -27.77 14.14 29.39
C GLY A 436 -26.36 13.56 29.33
N PHE A 437 -25.43 14.27 29.97
CA PHE A 437 -24.11 13.78 30.41
C PHE A 437 -24.16 12.32 30.86
N ILE A 438 -23.51 11.38 30.14
CA ILE A 438 -22.95 10.15 30.73
C ILE A 438 -21.68 9.74 29.97
N PHE A 439 -20.53 9.87 30.65
CA PHE A 439 -19.30 9.13 30.38
C PHE A 439 -19.62 7.62 30.27
N ARG A 440 -19.27 6.96 29.16
CA ARG A 440 -19.15 5.50 29.15
C ARG A 440 -17.76 5.03 28.73
N LEU A 441 -17.14 4.42 29.74
CA LEU A 441 -15.91 3.67 29.75
C LEU A 441 -15.92 2.50 28.75
N ASN A 442 -14.73 2.25 28.23
CA ASN A 442 -14.24 1.12 27.47
C ASN A 442 -14.87 -0.25 27.80
N ARG A 443 -15.10 -1.04 26.76
CA ARG A 443 -14.64 -2.43 26.68
C ARG A 443 -14.14 -2.72 25.28
#